data_AF-A0A1Z9SNY3-F1
#
_entry.id   AF-A0A1Z9SNY3-F1
#
_cell.length_a   1.000
_cell.length_b   1.000
_cell.length_c   1.000
_cell.angle_alpha   90.00
_cell.angle_beta   90.00
_cell.angle_gamma   90.00
#
_symmetry.space_group_name_H-M   'P 1'
#
loop_
_entity.id
_entity.type
_entity.pdbx_description
1 polymer ?
#
loop_
_entity_poly.entity_id
_entity_poly.type
_entity_poly.pdbx_seq_one_letter_code
_entity_poly.pdbx_strand_id
1 'polypeptide(L)'
;MSGLIESSADARSKIIGQNFRCRAWVNFNGIGTVAIRASGNVSSITDNATGDYTVNYTTALPDANYAVASVQSFISTGNGPNATINVNRINSSGAESAPTTSATRINSSNNAGASSVMKYVYLMVVS
;
A
#
# COMPACT_ATOMS: atom_id res chain seq x y z
N MET A 1 -19.99 -43.49 22.67
CA MET A 1 -18.91 -42.68 22.06
C MET A 1 -19.57 -41.47 21.43
N SER A 2 -19.65 -40.37 22.19
CA SER A 2 -20.39 -39.16 21.82
C SER A 2 -19.68 -38.45 20.67
N GLY A 3 -20.41 -38.20 19.58
CA GLY A 3 -19.87 -37.69 18.33
C GLY A 3 -19.31 -36.28 18.45
N LEU A 4 -18.11 -36.10 17.92
CA LEU A 4 -17.51 -34.81 17.60
C LEU A 4 -18.29 -34.18 16.45
N ILE A 5 -19.34 -33.44 16.79
CA ILE A 5 -19.94 -32.45 15.88
C ILE A 5 -19.43 -31.09 16.34
N GLU A 6 -18.20 -30.76 15.94
CA GLU A 6 -17.83 -29.35 15.83
C GLU A 6 -18.86 -28.70 14.92
N SER A 7 -19.56 -27.69 15.44
CA SER A 7 -20.70 -27.10 14.75
C SER A 7 -20.27 -26.67 13.35
N SER A 8 -21.03 -27.06 12.34
CA SER A 8 -20.75 -26.69 10.95
C SER A 8 -20.74 -25.16 10.75
N ALA A 9 -21.19 -24.38 11.73
CA ALA A 9 -21.03 -22.93 11.80
C ALA A 9 -19.56 -22.49 12.00
N ASP A 10 -18.78 -23.20 12.82
CA ASP A 10 -17.38 -22.88 13.09
C ASP A 10 -16.47 -23.24 11.89
N ALA A 11 -16.76 -24.38 11.24
CA ALA A 11 -16.08 -24.81 10.02
C ALA A 11 -16.47 -23.98 8.78
N ARG A 12 -17.72 -23.50 8.68
CA ARG A 12 -18.17 -22.65 7.56
C ARG A 12 -17.69 -21.21 7.70
N SER A 13 -17.46 -20.70 8.91
CA SER A 13 -16.78 -19.42 9.12
C SER A 13 -15.34 -19.45 8.57
N LYS A 14 -14.68 -20.61 8.67
CA LYS A 14 -13.29 -20.83 8.25
C LYS A 14 -13.10 -20.97 6.73
N ILE A 15 -14.12 -21.36 5.97
CA ILE A 15 -14.04 -21.60 4.50
C ILE A 15 -14.65 -20.46 3.67
N ILE A 16 -15.63 -19.72 4.21
CA ILE A 16 -16.26 -18.57 3.53
C ILE A 16 -15.42 -17.28 3.74
N GLY A 17 -14.38 -17.34 4.58
CA GLY A 17 -13.42 -16.27 4.83
C GLY A 17 -12.31 -16.12 3.79
N GLN A 18 -12.46 -16.66 2.58
CA GLN A 18 -11.75 -16.13 1.40
C GLN A 18 -12.32 -14.74 1.08
N ASN A 19 -12.10 -13.83 2.03
CA ASN A 19 -12.58 -12.47 1.96
C ASN A 19 -11.79 -11.77 0.86
N PHE A 20 -12.47 -11.43 -0.24
CA PHE A 20 -12.07 -10.41 -1.21
C PHE A 20 -12.05 -9.01 -0.57
N ARG A 21 -11.49 -8.89 0.65
CA ARG A 21 -11.42 -7.67 1.44
C ARG A 21 -10.11 -6.96 1.18
N CYS A 22 -10.15 -5.64 1.37
CA CYS A 22 -8.94 -4.85 1.58
C CYS A 22 -8.07 -5.52 2.66
N ARG A 23 -6.85 -5.92 2.30
CA ARG A 23 -5.89 -6.56 3.24
C ARG A 23 -5.06 -5.54 3.99
N ALA A 24 -4.84 -4.37 3.39
CA ALA A 24 -4.21 -3.23 4.03
C ALA A 24 -4.65 -1.94 3.34
N TRP A 25 -4.80 -0.86 4.10
CA TRP A 25 -5.00 0.47 3.56
C TRP A 25 -4.34 1.53 4.44
N VAL A 26 -3.96 2.65 3.82
CA VAL A 26 -3.43 3.80 4.53
C VAL A 26 -3.81 5.10 3.84
N ASN A 27 -4.10 6.10 4.65
CA ASN A 27 -4.13 7.51 4.28
C ASN A 27 -3.02 8.22 5.06
N PHE A 28 -2.06 8.85 4.37
CA PHE A 28 -0.97 9.57 5.02
C PHE A 28 -0.66 10.92 4.34
N ASN A 29 -0.02 11.81 5.11
CA ASN A 29 0.56 13.04 4.60
C ASN A 29 2.00 12.77 4.13
N GLY A 30 2.31 13.08 2.87
CA GLY A 30 3.65 12.89 2.29
C GLY A 30 4.47 14.19 2.19
N ILE A 31 4.12 15.23 2.94
CA ILE A 31 4.86 16.50 2.97
C ILE A 31 5.20 16.90 4.40
N GLY A 32 6.32 17.62 4.54
CA GLY A 32 6.86 17.94 5.86
C GLY A 32 7.17 16.67 6.62
N THR A 33 6.67 16.54 7.84
CA THR A 33 6.75 15.28 8.59
C THR A 33 5.71 14.29 8.08
N VAL A 34 6.17 13.16 7.52
CA VAL A 34 5.29 12.07 7.09
C VAL A 34 4.50 11.53 8.28
N ALA A 35 3.17 11.49 8.16
CA ALA A 35 2.28 11.06 9.24
C ALA A 35 1.05 10.32 8.71
N ILE A 36 0.73 9.19 9.32
CA ILE A 36 -0.48 8.42 9.04
C ILE A 36 -1.68 9.18 9.59
N ARG A 37 -2.69 9.41 8.75
CA ARG A 37 -3.97 10.04 9.10
C ARG A 37 -5.01 9.01 9.49
N ALA A 38 -5.02 7.88 8.82
CA ALA A 38 -5.85 6.71 9.14
C ALA A 38 -5.28 5.47 8.44
N SER A 39 -5.51 4.28 8.99
CA SER A 39 -5.02 3.04 8.37
C SER A 39 -5.76 1.79 8.87
N GLY A 40 -5.56 0.69 8.14
CA GLY A 40 -5.84 -0.67 8.58
C GLY A 40 -4.75 -1.60 8.09
N ASN A 41 -4.20 -2.41 9.01
CA ASN A 41 -3.05 -3.29 8.76
C ASN A 41 -1.79 -2.56 8.21
N VAL A 42 -1.51 -1.35 8.70
CA VAL A 42 -0.29 -0.60 8.39
C VAL A 42 0.32 -0.13 9.70
N SER A 43 1.61 -0.41 9.89
CA SER A 43 2.36 -0.10 11.11
C SER A 43 3.13 1.21 11.00
N SER A 44 3.66 1.51 9.81
CA SER A 44 4.44 2.72 9.56
C SER A 44 4.55 3.06 8.08
N ILE A 45 4.98 4.30 7.82
CA ILE A 45 5.48 4.74 6.51
C ILE A 45 6.96 5.07 6.67
N THR A 46 7.81 4.48 5.84
CA THR A 46 9.22 4.89 5.69
C THR A 46 9.31 5.93 4.59
N ASP A 47 9.81 7.12 4.91
CA ASP A 47 10.19 8.14 3.94
C ASP A 47 11.61 7.84 3.45
N ASN A 48 11.74 7.36 2.21
CA ASN A 48 13.04 7.01 1.62
C ASN A 48 13.68 8.21 0.92
N ALA A 49 12.85 9.12 0.41
CA ALA A 49 13.17 10.37 -0.25
C ALA A 49 11.85 11.08 -0.61
N THR A 50 11.94 12.32 -1.07
CA THR A 50 10.78 13.07 -1.56
C THR A 50 9.98 12.27 -2.60
N GLY A 51 8.71 11.99 -2.27
CA GLY A 51 7.81 11.28 -3.17
C GLY A 51 8.04 9.78 -3.25
N ASP A 52 8.85 9.19 -2.38
CA ASP A 52 9.17 7.76 -2.36
C ASP A 52 9.02 7.18 -0.95
N TYR A 53 8.01 6.33 -0.80
CA TYR A 53 7.54 5.85 0.49
C TYR A 53 7.42 4.33 0.49
N THR A 54 7.82 3.71 1.61
CA THR A 54 7.51 2.31 1.88
C THR A 54 6.37 2.23 2.90
N VAL A 55 5.27 1.57 2.54
CA VAL A 55 4.16 1.24 3.44
C VAL A 55 4.46 -0.10 4.09
N ASN A 56 4.67 -0.11 5.41
CA ASN A 56 4.96 -1.32 6.17
C ASN A 56 3.67 -1.85 6.83
N TYR A 57 3.39 -3.14 6.66
CA TYR A 57 2.21 -3.76 7.24
C TYR A 57 2.44 -4.17 8.69
N THR A 58 1.35 -4.25 9.46
CA THR A 58 1.39 -4.79 10.83
C THR A 58 1.43 -6.32 10.80
N THR A 59 0.60 -6.90 9.94
CA THR A 59 0.50 -8.34 9.69
C THR A 59 0.84 -8.60 8.23
N ALA A 60 1.77 -9.53 8.00
CA ALA A 60 2.16 -9.92 6.66
C ALA A 60 0.97 -10.47 5.86
N LEU A 61 0.90 -10.10 4.59
CA LEU A 61 -0.03 -10.67 3.62
C LEU A 61 0.29 -12.17 3.42
N PRO A 62 -0.68 -13.00 3.02
CA PRO A 62 -0.44 -14.43 2.80
C PRO A 62 0.63 -14.71 1.74
N ASP A 63 0.70 -13.87 0.72
CA ASP A 63 1.65 -13.98 -0.40
C ASP A 63 1.92 -12.61 -1.04
N ALA A 64 2.93 -12.56 -1.92
CA ALA A 64 3.37 -11.34 -2.60
C ALA A 64 2.66 -11.08 -3.93
N ASN A 65 1.68 -11.90 -4.31
CA ASN A 65 0.86 -11.76 -5.52
C ASN A 65 -0.41 -10.99 -5.20
N TYR A 66 -0.25 -9.70 -4.92
CA TYR A 66 -1.36 -8.80 -4.61
C TYR A 66 -1.42 -7.63 -5.60
N ALA A 67 -2.61 -7.06 -5.74
CA ALA A 67 -2.83 -5.82 -6.45
C ALA A 67 -2.83 -4.64 -5.47
N VAL A 68 -2.33 -3.50 -5.95
CA VAL A 68 -2.30 -2.24 -5.21
C VAL A 68 -3.05 -1.20 -6.00
N ALA A 69 -4.08 -0.62 -5.39
CA ALA A 69 -4.72 0.58 -5.88
C ALA A 69 -4.22 1.77 -5.06
N SER A 70 -3.79 2.84 -5.72
CA SER A 70 -3.34 4.04 -5.04
C SER A 70 -3.82 5.29 -5.76
N VAL A 71 -4.11 6.32 -4.97
CA VAL A 71 -4.45 7.66 -5.45
C VAL A 71 -3.66 8.69 -4.66
N GLN A 72 -3.29 9.78 -5.31
CA GLN A 72 -2.49 10.85 -4.71
C GLN A 72 -3.07 12.21 -5.05
N SER A 73 -2.86 13.16 -4.14
CA SER A 73 -2.87 14.57 -4.45
C SER A 73 -1.42 15.02 -4.55
N PHE A 74 -1.02 15.53 -5.72
CA PHE A 74 0.30 16.10 -5.94
C PHE A 74 0.28 17.60 -5.69
N ILE A 75 1.42 18.17 -5.32
CA ILE A 75 1.63 19.63 -5.31
C ILE A 75 2.55 19.97 -6.47
N SER A 76 2.07 20.82 -7.38
CA SER A 76 2.92 21.33 -8.45
C SER A 76 3.91 22.36 -7.92
N THR A 77 5.21 22.16 -8.20
CA THR A 77 6.24 23.19 -8.01
C THR A 77 6.70 23.82 -9.35
N GLY A 78 5.97 23.60 -10.46
CA GLY A 78 6.35 24.11 -11.78
C GLY A 78 5.39 23.74 -12.94
N ASN A 79 5.77 24.07 -14.19
CA ASN A 79 4.87 23.95 -15.34
C ASN A 79 4.88 22.52 -15.94
N GLY A 80 3.86 21.71 -15.62
CA GLY A 80 3.59 20.39 -16.24
C GLY A 80 2.84 19.42 -15.31
N PRO A 81 1.50 19.27 -15.41
CA PRO A 81 0.66 18.81 -14.30
C PRO A 81 0.38 17.29 -14.26
N ASN A 82 1.36 16.44 -14.56
CA ASN A 82 1.13 15.00 -14.63
C ASN A 82 2.11 14.26 -13.71
N ALA A 83 1.67 14.00 -12.48
CA ALA A 83 2.36 13.13 -11.53
C ALA A 83 1.72 11.74 -11.55
N THR A 84 2.48 10.72 -11.93
CA THR A 84 2.05 9.32 -11.84
C THR A 84 2.40 8.75 -10.47
N ILE A 85 1.71 7.69 -10.06
CA ILE A 85 2.13 6.84 -8.94
C ILE A 85 2.64 5.54 -9.54
N ASN A 86 3.84 5.16 -9.14
CA ASN A 86 4.44 3.87 -9.42
C ASN A 86 4.36 3.01 -8.18
N VAL A 87 3.98 1.74 -8.35
CA VAL A 87 4.00 0.75 -7.28
C VAL A 87 5.25 -0.10 -7.45
N ASN A 88 5.95 -0.36 -6.35
CA ASN A 88 7.15 -1.17 -6.27
C ASN A 88 8.34 -0.66 -7.10
N ARG A 89 8.38 0.65 -7.43
CA ARG A 89 9.59 1.29 -7.99
C ARG A 89 10.45 1.89 -6.89
N ILE A 90 11.77 1.75 -7.02
CA ILE A 90 12.75 2.24 -6.05
C ILE A 90 13.03 3.73 -6.25
N ASN A 91 12.85 4.22 -7.47
CA ASN A 91 13.00 5.61 -7.90
C ASN A 91 12.37 5.73 -9.31
N SER A 92 12.30 6.94 -9.85
CA SER A 92 11.93 7.17 -11.26
C SER A 92 12.98 6.68 -12.29
N SER A 93 14.03 5.98 -11.85
CA SER A 93 15.14 5.46 -12.67
C SER A 93 14.82 4.13 -13.40
N GLY A 94 13.58 3.65 -13.33
CA GLY A 94 13.18 2.35 -13.87
C GLY A 94 13.59 1.14 -13.03
N ALA A 95 14.29 1.34 -11.90
CA ALA A 95 14.63 0.27 -10.96
C ALA A 95 13.39 -0.17 -10.15
N GLU A 96 13.16 -1.48 -10.09
CA GLU A 96 12.03 -2.07 -9.36
C GLU A 96 12.48 -2.79 -8.08
N SER A 97 11.65 -2.69 -7.05
CA SER A 97 11.71 -3.45 -5.80
C SER A 97 10.79 -4.64 -5.94
N ALA A 98 11.20 -5.83 -5.53
CA ALA A 98 10.29 -6.97 -5.50
C ALA A 98 9.10 -6.66 -4.55
N PRO A 99 7.85 -7.00 -4.92
CA PRO A 99 6.73 -7.00 -3.98
C PRO A 99 7.04 -7.93 -2.80
N THR A 100 6.56 -7.56 -1.61
CA THR A 100 6.78 -8.38 -0.40
C THR A 100 5.49 -8.54 0.38
N THR A 101 5.41 -9.58 1.21
CA THR A 101 4.26 -9.79 2.08
C THR A 101 4.19 -8.78 3.23
N SER A 102 5.29 -8.11 3.57
CA SER A 102 5.37 -7.22 4.73
C SER A 102 5.36 -5.74 4.38
N ALA A 103 5.59 -5.38 3.11
CA ALA A 103 5.62 -3.99 2.67
C ALA A 103 5.35 -3.81 1.18
N THR A 104 4.88 -2.61 0.83
CA THR A 104 4.79 -2.12 -0.55
C THR A 104 5.49 -0.78 -0.66
N ARG A 105 6.28 -0.59 -1.71
CA ARG A 105 6.88 0.71 -2.02
C ARG A 105 6.02 1.45 -3.03
N ILE A 106 5.91 2.77 -2.88
CA ILE A 106 5.26 3.65 -3.85
C ILE A 106 6.14 4.86 -4.12
N ASN A 107 6.19 5.29 -5.38
CA ASN A 107 6.90 6.48 -5.78
C ASN A 107 6.04 7.34 -6.70
N SER A 108 5.95 8.65 -6.45
CA SER A 108 5.44 9.57 -7.45
C SER A 108 6.54 10.05 -8.37
N SER A 109 6.30 10.03 -9.68
CA SER A 109 7.19 10.61 -10.68
C SER A 109 6.45 11.59 -11.58
N ASN A 110 7.11 12.66 -12.03
CA ASN A 110 6.61 13.48 -13.12
C ASN A 110 6.94 12.85 -14.49
N ASN A 111 6.42 13.43 -15.58
CA ASN A 111 6.69 12.98 -16.95
C ASN A 111 8.17 13.04 -17.36
N ALA A 112 9.02 13.77 -16.62
CA ALA A 112 10.46 13.84 -16.84
C ALA A 112 11.22 12.74 -16.06
N GLY A 113 10.52 11.85 -15.35
CA GLY A 113 11.14 10.82 -14.53
C GLY A 113 11.85 11.36 -13.29
N ALA A 114 11.40 12.48 -12.73
CA ALA A 114 11.85 12.98 -11.44
C ALA A 114 10.78 12.77 -10.36
N SER A 115 11.20 12.38 -9.15
CA SER A 115 10.26 12.16 -8.05
C SER A 115 9.49 13.43 -7.71
N SER A 116 8.19 13.31 -7.45
CA SER A 116 7.27 14.42 -7.20
C SER A 116 6.68 14.39 -5.80
N VAL A 117 6.39 15.57 -5.25
CA VAL A 117 5.88 15.71 -3.88
C VAL A 117 4.41 15.28 -3.79
N MET A 118 4.09 14.37 -2.87
CA MET A 118 2.74 13.84 -2.63
C MET A 118 2.16 14.42 -1.34
N LYS A 119 1.05 15.17 -1.39
CA LYS A 119 0.44 15.76 -0.17
C LYS A 119 -0.41 14.76 0.59
N TYR A 120 -1.38 14.18 -0.10
CA TYR A 120 -2.28 13.18 0.45
C TYR A 120 -2.17 11.94 -0.39
N VAL A 121 -1.87 10.81 0.25
CA VAL A 121 -1.76 9.53 -0.41
C VAL A 121 -2.74 8.57 0.21
N TYR A 122 -3.50 7.89 -0.63
CA TYR A 122 -4.32 6.74 -0.24
C TYR A 122 -3.85 5.51 -0.99
N LEU A 123 -3.68 4.42 -0.25
CA LEU A 123 -3.29 3.12 -0.80
C LEU A 123 -4.21 2.04 -0.23
N MET A 124 -4.59 1.10 -1.09
CA MET A 124 -5.37 -0.09 -0.76
C MET A 124 -4.74 -1.31 -1.43
N VAL A 125 -4.75 -2.42 -0.69
CA VAL A 125 -4.19 -3.70 -1.12
C VAL A 125 -5.27 -4.75 -1.16
N VAL A 126 -5.32 -5.51 -2.26
CA VAL A 126 -6.27 -6.60 -2.51
C VAL A 126 -5.50 -7.79 -3.09
N SER A 127 -5.88 -9.01 -2.72
CA SER A 127 -5.34 -10.25 -3.30
C SER A 127 -6.47 -11.21 -3.65
#